data_AF-A0A3B0YQJ2-F1
#
_entry.id   AF-A0A3B0YQJ2-F1
#
_cell.length_a   1.000
_cell.length_b   1.000
_cell.length_c   1.000
_cell.angle_alpha   90.00
_cell.angle_beta   90.00
_cell.angle_gamma   90.00
#
_symmetry.space_group_name_H-M   'P 1'
#
loop_
_entity.id
_entity.type
_entity.pdbx_description
1 polymer ?
#
loop_
_entity_poly.entity_id
_entity_poly.type
_entity_poly.pdbx_seq_one_letter_code
_entity_poly.pdbx_strand_id
1 'polypeptide(L)' 'RFIYGKRLGTVEPVFGHINTMIGIKRFSLRGKTKVNAQWQLMTMVHNMLKIHRYGWQ' A
#
# COMPACT_ATOMS: atom_id res chain seq x y z
N ARG A 1 -13.31 -17.04 11.36
CA ARG A 1 -13.23 -17.25 9.88
C ARG A 1 -13.84 -16.09 9.08
N PHE A 2 -15.01 -15.56 9.46
CA PHE A 2 -15.65 -14.40 8.78
C PHE A 2 -14.81 -13.11 8.75
N ILE A 3 -14.06 -12.80 9.80
CA ILE A 3 -13.21 -11.58 9.86
C ILE A 3 -12.06 -11.63 8.84
N TYR A 4 -11.53 -12.84 8.55
CA TYR A 4 -10.43 -13.00 7.60
C TYR A 4 -10.86 -12.72 6.16
N GLY A 5 -12.11 -13.04 5.80
CA GLY A 5 -12.66 -12.79 4.46
C GLY A 5 -12.81 -11.30 4.13
N LYS A 6 -12.97 -10.42 5.14
CA LYS A 6 -13.03 -8.97 4.92
C LYS A 6 -11.72 -8.37 4.40
N ARG A 7 -10.59 -9.06 4.59
CA ARG A 7 -9.29 -8.63 4.07
C ARG A 7 -9.26 -8.65 2.54
N LEU A 8 -10.06 -9.52 1.92
CA LEU A 8 -10.13 -9.64 0.47
C LEU A 8 -10.63 -8.35 -0.18
N GLY A 9 -11.64 -7.71 0.42
CA GLY A 9 -12.19 -6.46 -0.09
C GLY A 9 -11.40 -5.21 0.29
N THR A 10 -10.74 -5.21 1.45
CA THR A 10 -10.08 -3.99 1.97
C THR A 10 -8.57 -3.96 1.72
N VAL A 11 -7.89 -5.10 1.85
CA VAL A 11 -6.43 -5.18 1.94
C VAL A 11 -5.79 -5.54 0.61
N GLU A 12 -6.38 -6.48 -0.14
CA GLU A 12 -5.90 -6.86 -1.48
C GLU A 12 -5.86 -5.72 -2.50
N PRO A 13 -6.85 -4.82 -2.61
CA PRO A 13 -6.74 -3.69 -3.54
C PRO A 13 -5.60 -2.74 -3.18
N VAL A 14 -5.26 -2.61 -1.88
CA VAL A 14 -4.12 -1.79 -1.44
C VAL A 14 -2.81 -2.43 -1.89
N PHE A 15 -2.64 -3.74 -1.70
CA PHE A 15 -1.46 -4.46 -2.18
C PHE A 15 -1.34 -4.47 -3.72
N GLY A 16 -2.47 -4.62 -4.43
CA GLY A 16 -2.50 -4.52 -5.89
C GLY A 16 -2.09 -3.13 -6.39
N HIS A 17 -2.62 -2.07 -5.76
CA HIS A 17 -2.28 -0.69 -6.12
C HIS A 17 -0.79 -0.37 -5.85
N ILE A 18 -0.26 -0.83 -4.72
CA ILE A 18 1.17 -0.68 -4.37
C ILE A 18 2.06 -1.43 -5.38
N ASN A 19 1.74 -2.66 -5.75
CA ASN A 19 2.56 -3.42 -6.69
C ASN A 19 2.49 -2.88 -8.13
N THR A 20 1.30 -2.51 -8.59
CA THR A 20 1.08 -2.17 -10.00
C THR A 20 1.29 -0.69 -10.30
N MET A 21 0.91 0.21 -9.40
CA MET A 21 0.91 1.66 -9.66
C MET A 21 2.06 2.39 -8.97
N ILE A 22 2.48 1.92 -7.78
CA ILE A 22 3.74 2.38 -7.13
C ILE A 22 4.95 1.58 -7.67
N GLY A 23 4.72 0.38 -8.21
CA GLY A 23 5.75 -0.40 -8.92
C GLY A 23 6.73 -1.16 -8.02
N ILE A 24 6.51 -1.17 -6.71
CA ILE A 24 7.40 -1.87 -5.77
C ILE A 24 6.94 -3.30 -5.60
N LYS A 25 7.67 -4.23 -6.24
CA LYS A 25 7.44 -5.69 -6.13
C LYS A 25 8.24 -6.34 -5.00
N ARG A 26 9.30 -5.68 -4.50
CA ARG A 26 10.17 -6.19 -3.45
C ARG A 26 10.74 -5.05 -2.61
N PHE A 27 10.93 -5.29 -1.32
CA PHE A 27 11.70 -4.38 -0.48
C PHE A 27 13.16 -4.38 -0.93
N SER A 28 13.70 -3.19 -1.19
CA SER A 28 15.09 -3.01 -1.64
C SER A 28 16.02 -2.95 -0.43
N LEU A 29 15.53 -2.43 0.70
CA LEU A 29 16.29 -2.32 1.94
C LEU A 29 16.24 -3.61 2.76
N ARG A 30 17.32 -3.89 3.49
CA ARG A 30 17.41 -4.99 4.47
C ARG A 30 17.49 -4.44 5.89
N GLY A 31 16.79 -5.11 6.81
CA GLY A 31 16.68 -4.72 8.22
C GLY A 31 15.32 -4.12 8.56
N LYS A 32 14.77 -4.52 9.72
CA LYS A 32 13.39 -4.21 10.14
C LYS A 32 13.07 -2.72 10.09
N THR A 33 13.97 -1.87 10.59
CA THR A 33 13.79 -0.41 10.63
C THR A 33 13.71 0.19 9.24
N LYS A 34 14.60 -0.23 8.32
CA LYS A 34 14.67 0.30 6.95
C LYS A 34 13.47 -0.17 6.11
N VAL A 35 13.08 -1.43 6.26
CA VAL A 35 11.88 -1.98 5.60
C VAL A 35 10.61 -1.28 6.12
N ASN A 36 10.53 -1.00 7.43
CA ASN A 36 9.39 -0.27 7.99
C ASN A 36 9.29 1.16 7.43
N ALA A 37 10.41 1.88 7.34
CA ALA A 37 10.44 3.20 6.71
C ALA A 37 10.01 3.15 5.23
N GLN A 38 10.49 2.14 4.48
CA GLN A 38 10.08 1.92 3.10
C GLN A 38 8.57 1.67 3.00
N TRP A 39 8.02 0.82 3.88
CA TRP A 39 6.58 0.53 3.93
C TRP A 39 5.74 1.77 4.26
N GLN A 40 6.17 2.59 5.23
CA GLN A 40 5.47 3.83 5.60
C GLN A 40 5.48 4.87 4.47
N LEU A 41 6.58 4.98 3.72
CA LEU A 41 6.63 5.84 2.54
C LEU A 41 5.65 5.37 1.46
N MET A 42 5.58 4.05 1.23
CA MET A 42 4.68 3.45 0.24
C MET A 42 3.21 3.70 0.58
N THR A 43 2.82 3.56 1.84
CA THR A 43 1.44 3.84 2.28
C THR A 43 1.10 5.33 2.20
N MET A 44 2.06 6.21 2.48
CA MET A 44 1.88 7.65 2.31
C MET A 44 1.62 8.03 0.85
N VAL A 45 2.43 7.53 -0.09
CA VAL A 45 2.24 7.76 -1.53
C VAL A 45 0.90 7.21 -2.00
N HIS A 46 0.51 6.02 -1.55
CA HIS A 46 -0.81 5.44 -1.84
C HIS A 46 -1.96 6.37 -1.40
N ASN A 47 -1.87 6.93 -0.19
CA ASN A 47 -2.87 7.86 0.33
C ASN A 47 -2.89 9.19 -0.45
N MET A 48 -1.73 9.73 -0.82
CA MET A 48 -1.64 10.94 -1.65
C MET A 48 -2.27 10.73 -3.03
N LEU A 49 -2.03 9.61 -3.68
CA LEU A 49 -2.65 9.26 -4.97
C LEU A 49 -4.18 9.14 -4.85
N LYS A 50 -4.67 8.59 -3.73
CA LYS A 50 -6.11 8.56 -3.42
C LYS A 50 -6.68 9.97 -3.33
N ILE A 51 -6.02 10.87 -2.59
CA ILE A 51 -6.47 12.27 -2.45
C ILE A 51 -6.41 12.99 -3.80
N HIS A 52 -5.34 12.82 -4.58
CA HIS A 52 -5.25 13.42 -5.90
C HIS A 52 -6.37 12.96 -6.84
N ARG A 53 -6.72 11.67 -6.81
CA ARG A 53 -7.70 11.07 -7.73
C ARG A 53 -9.15 11.32 -7.34
N TYR A 54 -9.43 11.45 -6.04
CA TYR A 54 -10.81 11.57 -5.51
C TYR A 54 -11.08 12.90 -4.80
N GLY A 55 -10.07 13.70 -4.47
CA GLY A 55 -10.21 14.94 -3.70
C GLY A 55 -10.58 16.17 -4.51
N TRP A 56 -10.78 16.02 -5.82
CA TRP A 56 -11.24 17.07 -6.74
C TRP A 56 -12.73 16.89 -7.12
N GLN A 57 -13.41 15.92 -6.50
CA GLN A 57 -14.87 15.79 -6.52
C GLN A 57 -15.45 16.42 -5.25
#